data_AF-A0AAP1WF08-F1
#
_entry.id   AF-A0AAP1WF08-F1
#
_cell.length_a   1.000
_cell.length_b   1.000
_cell.length_c   1.000
_cell.angle_alpha   90.00
_cell.angle_beta   90.00
_cell.angle_gamma   90.00
#
_symmetry.space_group_name_H-M   'P 1'
#
loop_
_entity.id
_entity.type
_entity.pdbx_description
1 polymer ?
#
loop_
_entity_poly.entity_id
_entity_poly.type
_entity_poly.pdbx_seq_one_letter_code
_entity_poly.pdbx_strand_id
1 'polypeptide(L)' 'MQQEALGMVETKGLVSAIEAADTMVKSANVTLVGYEKIGSGLVTVMVRGDVGAV' A
#
# COMPACT_ATOMS: atom_id res chain seq x y z
N MET A 1 -5.92 21.12 -5.47
CA MET A 1 -5.68 19.91 -4.65
C MET A 1 -4.31 19.38 -5.04
N GLN A 2 -3.35 19.32 -4.11
CA GLN A 2 -2.12 18.56 -4.38
C GLN A 2 -2.52 17.09 -4.58
N GLN A 3 -2.09 16.49 -5.68
CA GLN A 3 -2.27 15.04 -5.87
C GLN A 3 -1.14 14.36 -5.11
N GLU A 4 -1.45 13.79 -3.94
CA GLU A 4 -0.52 12.92 -3.22
C GLU A 4 -0.14 11.71 -4.09
N ALA A 5 1.12 11.31 -4.03
CA ALA A 5 1.63 10.15 -4.75
C ALA A 5 0.90 8.88 -4.30
N LEU A 6 0.67 7.96 -5.24
CA LEU A 6 0.08 6.65 -4.96
C LEU A 6 1.18 5.59 -4.95
N GLY A 7 1.38 4.95 -3.81
CA GLY A 7 2.21 3.74 -3.69
C GLY A 7 1.34 2.50 -3.77
N MET A 8 1.77 1.48 -4.50
CA MET A 8 1.06 0.20 -4.59
C MET A 8 2.03 -0.97 -4.47
N VAL A 9 1.64 -1.97 -3.69
CA VAL A 9 2.38 -3.24 -3.58
C VAL A 9 1.39 -4.39 -3.75
N GLU A 10 1.67 -5.29 -4.67
CA GLU A 10 0.87 -6.49 -4.89
C GLU A 10 1.58 -7.73 -4.38
N THR A 11 0.87 -8.56 -3.62
CA THR A 11 1.40 -9.79 -3.04
C THR A 11 0.49 -10.98 -3.34
N LYS A 12 1.03 -12.19 -3.16
CA LYS A 12 0.22 -13.40 -3.07
C LYS A 12 -0.13 -13.68 -1.61
N GLY A 13 -1.42 -13.70 -1.32
CA GLY A 13 -2.00 -13.97 -0.01
C GLY A 13 -2.17 -12.72 0.85
N LEU A 14 -3.13 -12.77 1.78
CA LEU A 14 -3.46 -11.64 2.63
C LEU A 14 -2.39 -11.34 3.70
N VAL A 15 -1.67 -12.36 4.17
CA VAL A 15 -0.65 -12.20 5.23
C VAL A 15 0.49 -11.31 4.77
N SER A 16 1.04 -11.58 3.58
CA SER A 16 2.11 -10.77 2.98
C SER A 16 1.64 -9.35 2.63
N ALA A 17 0.38 -9.18 2.24
CA ALA A 17 -0.21 -7.86 2.02
C ALA A 17 -0.30 -7.05 3.31
N ILE A 18 -0.68 -7.68 4.43
CA ILE A 18 -0.72 -7.02 5.75
C ILE A 18 0.68 -6.62 6.20
N GLU A 19 1.67 -7.50 6.03
CA GLU A 19 3.07 -7.19 6.35
C GLU A 19 3.61 -6.03 5.52
N ALA A 20 3.29 -5.99 4.22
CA ALA A 20 3.64 -4.86 3.35
C ALA A 20 2.98 -3.57 3.84
N ALA A 21 1.68 -3.60 4.16
CA ALA A 21 0.95 -2.45 4.68
C ALA A 21 1.58 -1.89 5.97
N ASP A 22 1.87 -2.76 6.94
CA ASP A 22 2.49 -2.41 8.23
C ASP A 22 3.89 -1.81 8.04
N THR A 23 4.68 -2.38 7.12
CA THR A 23 6.02 -1.89 6.81
C THR A 23 5.97 -0.51 6.15
N MET A 24 5.05 -0.30 5.19
CA MET A 24 4.91 0.98 4.48
C MET A 24 4.58 2.12 5.44
N VAL A 25 3.57 1.95 6.30
CA VAL A 25 3.14 3.02 7.24
C VAL A 25 4.13 3.26 8.39
N LYS A 26 5.00 2.30 8.71
CA LYS A 26 6.06 2.48 9.73
C LYS A 26 7.34 3.11 9.16
N SER A 27 7.57 2.99 7.85
CA SER A 27 8.81 3.43 7.22
C SER A 27 8.78 4.88 6.76
N ALA A 28 7.59 5.41 6.46
CA ALA A 28 7.43 6.74 5.90
C ALA A 28 6.12 7.40 6.31
N ASN A 29 6.03 8.72 6.13
CA ASN A 29 4.80 9.48 6.40
C ASN A 29 3.80 9.29 5.26
N VAL A 30 3.19 8.10 5.22
CA VAL A 30 2.17 7.70 4.23
C VAL A 30 0.92 7.20 4.94
N THR A 31 -0.23 7.38 4.32
CA THR A 31 -1.51 6.88 4.81
C THR A 31 -1.95 5.67 4.00
N LEU A 32 -2.31 4.58 4.66
CA LEU A 32 -2.96 3.44 4.02
C LEU A 32 -4.33 3.86 3.49
N VAL A 33 -4.52 3.79 2.18
CA VAL A 33 -5.80 4.14 1.54
C VAL A 33 -6.74 2.94 1.48
N GLY A 34 -6.19 1.73 1.40
CA GLY A 34 -6.96 0.50 1.35
C GLY A 34 -6.18 -0.66 0.75
N TYR A 35 -6.88 -1.77 0.53
CA TYR A 35 -6.37 -2.93 -0.19
C TYR A 35 -7.46 -3.48 -1.11
N GLU A 36 -7.07 -4.08 -2.21
CA GLU A 36 -7.96 -4.69 -3.20
C GLU A 36 -7.63 -6.16 -3.37
N LYS A 37 -8.66 -6.98 -3.56
CA LYS A 37 -8.54 -8.42 -3.85
C LYS A 37 -8.98 -8.65 -5.28
N ILE A 38 -8.04 -8.86 -6.19
CA ILE A 38 -8.32 -8.97 -7.63
C ILE A 38 -8.51 -10.42 -8.12
N GLY A 39 -8.34 -11.41 -7.23
CA GLY A 39 -8.50 -12.84 -7.54
C GLY A 39 -7.17 -13.60 -7.60
N SER A 40 -7.21 -14.92 -7.80
CA SER A 40 -6.00 -15.78 -7.88
C SER A 40 -5.06 -15.69 -6.67
N GLY A 41 -5.60 -15.29 -5.52
CA GLY A 41 -4.82 -15.03 -4.30
C GLY A 41 -3.99 -13.74 -4.35
N LEU A 42 -4.16 -12.87 -5.35
CA LEU A 42 -3.51 -11.57 -5.44
C LEU A 42 -4.24 -10.54 -4.58
N VAL A 43 -3.44 -9.79 -3.82
CA VAL A 43 -3.91 -8.71 -2.96
C VAL A 43 -3.01 -7.50 -3.18
N THR A 44 -3.60 -6.38 -3.55
CA THR A 44 -2.90 -5.11 -3.78
C THR A 44 -3.15 -4.19 -2.60
N VAL A 45 -2.10 -3.59 -2.05
CA VAL A 45 -2.17 -2.61 -0.96
C VAL A 45 -1.83 -1.24 -1.53
N MET A 46 -2.53 -0.20 -1.10
CA MET A 46 -2.35 1.17 -1.59
C MET A 46 -2.06 2.14 -0.45
N VAL A 47 -1.09 3.04 -0.64
CA VAL A 47 -0.80 4.15 0.29
C VAL A 47 -0.74 5.50 -0.45
N ARG A 48 -0.96 6.60 0.27
CA ARG A 48 -0.82 7.97 -0.24
C ARG A 48 0.14 8.80 0.62
N GLY A 49 0.91 9.67 0.00
CA GLY A 49 1.78 10.61 0.68
C GLY A 49 2.58 11.49 -0.29
N ASP A 50 3.54 12.25 0.24
CA ASP A 50 4.48 13.01 -0.58
C ASP A 50 5.34 12.07 -1.44
N VAL A 51 5.78 12.51 -2.62
CA VAL A 51 6.54 11.69 -3.58
C VAL A 51 7.82 11.09 -2.98
N GLY A 52 8.48 11.78 -2.04
CA GLY A 52 9.68 11.27 -1.37
C GLY A 52 9.39 10.26 -0.25
N ALA A 53 8.14 10.16 0.20
CA ALA A 53 7.71 9.23 1.23
C ALA A 53 7.18 7.89 0.65
N VAL A 54 6.76 7.91 -0.62
CA VAL A 54 6.19 6.76 -1.35
C VAL A 54 7.27 6.04 -2.15
#